data_AF-A0A957LB74-F1
#
_entry.id   AF-A0A957LB74-F1
#
_cell.length_a   1.000
_cell.length_b   1.000
_cell.length_c   1.000
_cell.angle_alpha   90.00
_cell.angle_beta   90.00
_cell.angle_gamma   90.00
#
_symmetry.space_group_name_H-M   'P 1'
#
loop_
_entity.id
_entity.type
_entity.pdbx_description
1 polymer ?
#
loop_
_entity_poly.entity_id
_entity_poly.type
_entity_poly.pdbx_seq_one_letter_code
_entity_poly.pdbx_strand_id
1 'polypeptide(L)' 'MNDDLEMEIVAETETFSVLRTEDEDGIVYHVELGGVSLHLEPEEWDELVLLIKSAAQS' A
#
# COMPACT_ATOMS: atom_id res chain seq x y z
N MET A 1 -16.30 -13.25 16.78
CA MET A 1 -14.97 -13.21 16.15
C MET A 1 -14.83 -11.78 15.71
N ASN A 2 -14.04 -11.01 16.45
CA ASN A 2 -13.56 -9.71 15.97
C ASN A 2 -12.27 -10.09 15.27
N ASP A 3 -12.34 -10.30 13.96
CA ASP A 3 -11.14 -10.25 13.14
C ASP A 3 -10.81 -8.75 13.11
N ASP A 4 -10.06 -8.30 14.10
CA ASP A 4 -9.64 -6.91 14.23
C ASP A 4 -8.64 -6.64 13.11
N LEU A 5 -9.16 -6.36 11.91
CA LEU A 5 -8.40 -5.89 10.77
C LEU A 5 -7.69 -4.59 11.18
N GLU A 6 -6.38 -4.66 11.33
CA GLU A 6 -5.57 -3.50 11.67
C GLU A 6 -5.34 -2.68 10.40
N MET A 7 -5.81 -1.44 10.38
CA MET A 7 -5.69 -0.54 9.24
C MET A 7 -4.83 0.68 9.59
N GLU A 8 -3.83 0.95 8.75
CA GLU A 8 -2.93 2.09 8.89
C GLU A 8 -2.85 2.90 7.58
N ILE A 9 -3.00 4.22 7.66
CA ILE A 9 -2.70 5.11 6.54
C ILE A 9 -1.19 5.34 6.52
N VAL A 10 -0.52 4.79 5.52
CA VAL A 10 0.94 4.90 5.35
C VAL A 10 1.32 6.24 4.76
N ALA A 11 0.55 6.71 3.78
CA ALA A 11 0.74 8.02 3.16
C ALA A 11 -0.57 8.48 2.51
N GLU A 12 -0.82 9.79 2.51
CA GLU A 12 -1.96 10.38 1.81
C GLU A 12 -1.56 11.75 1.26
N THR A 13 -2.07 12.02 0.06
CA THR A 13 -2.00 13.30 -0.63
C THR A 13 -3.42 13.70 -1.05
N GLU A 14 -3.60 14.82 -1.73
CA GLU A 14 -4.92 15.24 -2.21
C GLU A 14 -5.59 14.24 -3.17
N THR A 15 -4.81 13.45 -3.93
CA THR A 15 -5.35 12.56 -4.98
C THR A 15 -4.93 11.09 -4.82
N PHE A 16 -3.85 10.82 -4.09
CA PHE A 16 -3.30 9.48 -3.93
C PHE A 16 -3.16 9.11 -2.46
N SER A 17 -3.38 7.85 -2.14
CA SER A 17 -3.15 7.31 -0.79
C SER A 17 -2.55 5.92 -0.83
N VAL A 18 -1.92 5.56 0.29
CA VAL A 18 -1.44 4.22 0.58
C VAL A 18 -1.97 3.81 1.94
N LEU A 19 -2.67 2.69 1.98
CA LEU A 19 -3.13 2.06 3.21
C LEU A 19 -2.45 0.71 3.39
N ARG A 20 -2.16 0.34 4.63
CA ARG A 20 -1.74 -1.01 5.01
C ARG A 20 -2.86 -1.65 5.82
N THR A 21 -3.22 -2.87 5.46
CA THR A 21 -4.09 -3.72 6.27
C THR A 21 -3.32 -4.94 6.74
N GLU A 22 -3.65 -5.45 7.93
CA GLU A 22 -3.06 -6.65 8.51
C GLU A 22 -4.13 -7.49 9.20
N ASP A 23 -4.19 -8.78 8.85
CA ASP A 23 -5.09 -9.79 9.42
C ASP A 23 -4.39 -11.16 9.60
N GLU A 24 -5.16 -12.23 9.77
CA GLU A 24 -4.62 -13.59 9.96
C GLU A 24 -3.89 -14.15 8.72
N ASP A 25 -4.21 -13.64 7.52
CA ASP A 25 -3.61 -14.05 6.25
C ASP A 25 -2.34 -13.24 5.93
N GLY A 26 -2.18 -12.06 6.54
CA GLY A 26 -0.95 -11.29 6.51
C GLY A 26 -1.17 -9.81 6.20
N ILE A 27 -0.15 -9.17 5.62
CA ILE A 27 -0.13 -7.74 5.34
C ILE A 27 -0.44 -7.49 3.86
N VAL A 28 -1.32 -6.53 3.57
CA VAL A 28 -1.58 -6.05 2.22
C VAL A 28 -1.45 -4.53 2.15
N TYR A 29 -0.77 -4.03 1.12
CA TYR A 29 -0.69 -2.61 0.81
C TYR A 29 -1.68 -2.25 -0.30
N HIS A 30 -2.50 -1.25 -0.04
CA HIS A 30 -3.48 -0.70 -0.96
C HIS A 30 -2.99 0.66 -1.46
N VAL A 31 -2.68 0.77 -2.75
CA VAL A 31 -2.27 2.04 -3.37
C VAL A 31 -3.40 2.57 -4.22
N GLU A 32 -3.99 3.67 -3.78
CA GLU A 32 -5.09 4.33 -4.47
C GLU A 32 -4.56 5.46 -5.35
N LEU A 33 -4.70 5.32 -6.67
CA LEU A 33 -4.24 6.29 -7.67
C LEU A 33 -5.42 7.02 -8.35
N GLY A 34 -6.56 7.07 -7.65
CA GLY A 34 -7.82 7.69 -8.09
C GLY A 34 -8.62 6.84 -9.08
N GLY A 35 -8.03 6.49 -10.23
CA GLY A 35 -8.69 5.67 -11.26
C GLY A 35 -8.34 4.18 -11.20
N VAL A 36 -7.35 3.81 -10.38
CA VAL A 36 -6.86 2.45 -10.22
C VAL A 36 -6.43 2.25 -8.78
N SER A 37 -6.67 1.05 -8.27
CA SER A 37 -6.25 0.60 -6.94
C SER A 37 -5.34 -0.62 -7.12
N LEU A 38 -4.17 -0.59 -6.51
CA LEU A 38 -3.25 -1.73 -6.48
C LEU A 38 -3.34 -2.40 -5.11
N HIS A 39 -3.43 -3.72 -5.10
CA HIS A 39 -3.36 -4.55 -3.89
C HIS A 39 -2.07 -5.34 -4.01
N LEU A 40 -1.16 -5.15 -3.07
CA LEU A 40 0.20 -5.65 -3.15
C LEU A 40 0.53 -6.43 -1.89
N GLU A 41 1.05 -7.64 -2.08
CA GLU A 41 1.72 -8.38 -1.02
C GLU A 41 3.04 -7.65 -0.64
N PRO A 42 3.63 -7.94 0.54
CA PRO A 42 4.79 -7.20 1.03
C PRO A 42 5.97 -7.19 0.05
N GLU A 43 6.27 -8.30 -0.65
CA GLU A 43 7.37 -8.31 -1.63
C GLU A 43 7.07 -7.43 -2.86
N GLU A 44 5.83 -7.40 -3.33
CA GLU A 44 5.43 -6.57 -4.47
C GLU A 44 5.43 -5.08 -4.11
N TRP A 45 5.03 -4.75 -2.88
CA TRP A 45 5.11 -3.40 -2.33
C TRP A 45 6.55 -2.89 -2.29
N ASP A 46 7.49 -3.71 -1.78
CA ASP A 46 8.90 -3.34 -1.69
C ASP A 46 9.49 -3.05 -3.09
N GLU A 47 9.18 -3.89 -4.08
CA GLU A 47 9.61 -3.69 -5.48
C GLU A 47 9.00 -2.43 -6.11
N LEU A 48 7.71 -2.14 -5.86
CA LEU A 48 7.08 -0.92 -6.35
C LEU A 48 7.71 0.34 -5.73
N VAL A 49 7.95 0.33 -4.42
CA VAL A 49 8.58 1.45 -3.70
C VAL A 49 10.00 1.68 -4.22
N LEU A 50 10.77 0.61 -4.45
CA LEU A 50 12.10 0.70 -5.04
C LEU A 50 12.03 1.36 -6.42
N LEU A 51 11.14 0.89 -7.30
CA LEU A 51 10.95 1.43 -8.64
C LEU A 51 10.65 2.94 -8.61
N ILE A 52 9.69 3.36 -7.79
CA ILE A 52 9.28 4.78 -7.68
C ILE A 52 10.44 5.63 -7.16
N LYS A 53 11.16 5.16 -6.13
CA LYS A 53 12.32 5.87 -5.58
C LYS A 53 13.43 6.03 -6.62
N SER A 54 13.70 4.99 -7.40
CA SER A 54 14.68 5.07 -8.49
C SER A 54 14.23 6.02 -9.60
N ALA A 55 12.96 6.00 -9.99
CA ALA A 55 12.40 6.92 -10.99
C ALA A 55 12.39 8.38 -10.52
N ALA A 56 12.19 8.64 -9.22
CA ALA A 56 12.17 9.99 -8.68
C ALA A 56 13.58 10.65 -8.61
N GLN A 57 14.65 9.86 -8.72
CA GLN A 57 16.03 10.34 -8.67
C GLN A 57 16.61 10.67 -10.06
N SER A 58 15.87 10.42 -11.15
CA SER A 58 16.32 10.66 -12.54
C SER A 58 16.10 12.10 -13.01
#